data_AF-A0A975VGA4-F1
#
_entry.id   AF-A0A975VGA4-F1
#
_cell.length_a   1.000
_cell.length_b   1.000
_cell.length_c   1.000
_cell.angle_alpha   90.00
_cell.angle_beta   90.00
_cell.angle_gamma   90.00
#
_symmetry.space_group_name_H-M   'P 1'
#
loop_
_entity.id
_entity.type
_entity.pdbx_description
1 polymer ?
#
loop_
_entity_poly.entity_id
_entity_poly.type
_entity_poly.pdbx_seq_one_letter_code
_entity_poly.pdbx_strand_id
1 'polypeptide(L)'
;MSRFRGGTARPTAFTKSYDGPPLFCKHCGIRPFGRGYVEQIGGDYVAIMLSTLDDATPEELIAAPVRVANGRDNAWWVEAAETRHL
;
A
#
# COMPACT_ATOMS: atom_id res chain seq x y z
N MET A 1 -10.09 10.84 17.51
CA MET A 1 -10.19 11.58 16.22
C MET A 1 -8.78 11.74 15.65
N SER A 2 -8.19 10.68 15.06
CA SER A 2 -6.84 10.77 14.50
C SER A 2 -6.91 11.45 13.12
N ARG A 3 -6.20 12.58 12.99
CA ARG A 3 -6.18 13.40 11.77
C ARG A 3 -4.96 12.99 10.95
N PHE A 4 -5.21 12.31 9.83
CA PHE A 4 -4.26 12.29 8.71
C PHE A 4 -3.88 13.75 8.38
N ARG A 5 -2.64 14.15 8.67
CA ARG A 5 -2.14 15.49 8.31
C ARG A 5 -1.96 15.50 6.80
N GLY A 6 -3.02 15.85 6.09
CA GLY A 6 -3.08 15.99 4.64
C GLY A 6 -2.11 17.06 4.14
N GLY A 7 -0.85 16.68 3.95
CA GLY A 7 0.10 17.42 3.15
C GLY A 7 -0.24 17.23 1.68
N THR A 8 -0.54 18.33 0.99
CA THR A 8 -0.77 18.35 -0.46
C THR A 8 0.53 17.98 -1.20
N ALA A 9 0.79 16.69 -1.37
CA ALA A 9 1.87 16.20 -2.20
C ALA A 9 1.60 16.65 -3.65
N ARG A 10 2.35 17.67 -4.11
CA ARG A 10 2.39 18.05 -5.53
C ARG A 10 3.28 17.02 -6.25
N PRO A 11 2.79 16.36 -7.32
CA PRO A 11 3.50 15.25 -7.95
C PRO A 11 4.70 15.75 -8.76
N THR A 12 5.90 15.28 -8.41
CA THR A 12 7.09 15.34 -9.26
C THR A 12 7.19 14.03 -10.03
N ALA A 13 7.21 14.11 -11.36
CA ALA A 13 7.01 12.97 -12.24
C ALA A 13 8.24 12.06 -12.37
N PHE A 14 8.02 10.75 -12.22
CA PHE A 14 8.86 9.67 -12.74
C PHE A 14 7.91 8.53 -13.19
N THR A 15 7.98 8.12 -14.45
CA THR A 15 7.15 7.06 -15.07
C THR A 15 7.68 5.67 -14.65
N LYS A 16 6.95 4.56 -14.50
CA LYS A 16 5.71 4.04 -15.10
C LYS A 16 5.08 3.06 -14.09
N SER A 17 3.87 3.32 -13.59
CA SER A 17 3.03 2.41 -12.79
C SER A 17 1.57 2.82 -12.99
N TYR A 18 0.65 1.87 -12.97
CA TYR A 18 -0.58 1.90 -13.77
C TYR A 18 -1.58 3.05 -13.53
N ASP A 19 -1.44 3.91 -12.50
CA ASP A 19 -2.45 4.94 -12.17
C ASP A 19 -1.86 6.23 -11.57
N GLY A 20 -0.95 6.86 -12.32
CA GLY A 20 -0.46 8.20 -12.04
C GLY A 20 0.93 8.25 -11.37
N PRO A 21 1.47 9.47 -11.18
CA PRO A 21 2.82 9.64 -10.65
C PRO A 21 2.91 9.14 -9.21
N PRO A 22 4.05 8.54 -8.82
CA PRO A 22 4.28 8.16 -7.44
C PRO A 22 4.16 9.39 -6.51
N LEU A 23 3.45 9.21 -5.39
CA LEU A 23 3.19 10.27 -4.41
C LEU A 23 4.25 10.23 -3.31
N PHE A 24 4.94 11.34 -3.09
CA PHE A 24 5.99 11.45 -2.07
C PHE A 24 5.73 12.64 -1.15
N CYS A 25 6.14 12.50 0.11
CA CYS A 25 6.21 13.61 1.04
C CYS A 25 7.29 14.60 0.59
N LYS A 26 6.91 15.85 0.36
CA LYS A 26 7.84 16.91 -0.05
C LYS A 26 8.94 17.24 0.98
N HIS A 27 8.75 16.82 2.23
CA HIS A 27 9.68 17.13 3.32
C HIS A 27 10.70 16.03 3.56
N CYS A 28 10.29 14.76 3.47
CA CYS A 28 11.15 13.62 3.79
C CYS A 28 11.32 12.60 2.66
N GLY A 29 10.62 12.75 1.54
CA GLY A 29 10.70 11.84 0.38
C GLY A 29 10.04 10.47 0.58
N ILE A 30 9.49 10.17 1.75
CA ILE A 30 8.77 8.90 2.01
C ILE A 30 7.47 8.86 1.20
N ARG A 31 7.10 7.67 0.73
CA ARG A 31 5.81 7.38 0.08
C ARG A 31 4.80 6.81 1.10
N PRO A 32 3.88 7.62 1.62
CA PRO A 32 2.88 7.14 2.57
C PRO A 32 1.80 6.27 1.91
N PHE A 33 1.43 6.58 0.66
CA PHE A 33 0.44 5.83 -0.07
C PHE A 33 0.63 5.93 -1.60
N GLY A 34 0.01 5.00 -2.32
CA GLY A 34 -0.15 5.01 -3.77
C GLY A 34 -1.63 4.87 -4.14
N ARG A 35 -1.98 5.32 -5.34
CA ARG A 35 -3.30 5.13 -5.93
C ARG A 35 -3.17 4.12 -7.08
N GLY A 36 -4.24 3.38 -7.30
CA GLY A 36 -4.29 2.36 -8.32
C GLY A 36 -5.72 2.11 -8.80
N TYR A 37 -5.85 1.51 -9.96
CA TYR A 37 -7.08 1.00 -10.51
C TYR A 37 -6.81 -0.43 -11.01
N VAL A 38 -7.57 -1.38 -10.50
CA VAL A 38 -7.58 -2.75 -11.01
C VAL A 38 -9.03 -3.19 -11.13
N GLU A 39 -9.49 -3.37 -12.37
CA GLU A 39 -10.88 -3.77 -12.67
C GLU A 39 -11.26 -5.05 -11.91
N GLN A 40 -10.34 -6.02 -11.85
CA GLN A 40 -10.53 -7.33 -11.22
C GLN A 40 -10.73 -7.26 -9.69
N ILE A 41 -10.39 -6.15 -9.03
CA ILE A 41 -10.57 -5.98 -7.57
C ILE A 41 -11.69 -4.98 -7.24
N GLY A 42 -12.43 -4.51 -8.24
CA GLY A 42 -13.51 -3.53 -8.06
C GLY A 42 -13.12 -2.08 -8.40
N GLY A 43 -11.99 -1.87 -9.09
CA GLY A 43 -11.59 -0.57 -9.62
C GLY A 43 -10.59 0.18 -8.73
N ASP A 44 -10.91 1.42 -8.38
CA ASP A 44 -10.02 2.31 -7.64
C ASP A 44 -9.65 1.76 -6.27
N TYR A 45 -8.36 1.80 -5.95
CA TYR A 45 -7.83 1.43 -4.65
C TYR A 45 -6.70 2.36 -4.20
N VAL A 46 -6.40 2.32 -2.90
CA VAL A 46 -5.28 3.01 -2.27
C VAL A 46 -4.42 1.99 -1.54
N ALA A 47 -3.13 1.94 -1.87
CA ALA A 47 -2.14 1.16 -1.14
C ALA A 47 -1.47 2.05 -0.09
N ILE A 48 -1.52 1.66 1.18
CA ILE A 48 -0.95 2.41 2.31
C ILE A 48 0.29 1.69 2.82
N MET A 49 1.39 2.41 3.04
CA MET A 49 2.60 1.86 3.61
C MET A 49 2.44 1.73 5.13
N LEU A 50 2.45 0.51 5.68
CA LEU A 50 2.23 0.26 7.11
C LEU A 50 3.23 1.00 8.01
N SER A 51 4.47 1.17 7.57
CA SER A 51 5.51 1.91 8.29
C SER A 51 5.25 3.41 8.43
N THR A 52 4.19 3.93 7.80
CA THR A 52 3.78 5.34 7.88
C THR A 52 2.55 5.55 8.76
N LEU A 53 2.09 4.49 9.44
CA LEU A 53 1.04 4.56 10.44
C LEU A 53 1.65 4.84 11.81
N ASP A 54 1.41 6.04 12.35
CA ASP A 54 2.00 6.46 13.64
C ASP A 54 1.36 5.74 14.84
N ASP A 55 0.08 5.37 14.73
CA ASP A 55 -0.74 4.84 15.83
C ASP A 55 -0.96 3.32 15.75
N ALA A 56 -0.30 2.60 14.83
CA ALA A 56 -0.46 1.15 14.68
C ALA A 56 0.49 0.38 15.62
N THR A 57 -0.06 -0.34 16.59
CA THR A 57 0.73 -1.13 17.53
C THR A 57 1.26 -2.41 16.88
N PRO A 58 2.41 -2.96 17.33
CA PRO A 58 2.89 -4.26 16.86
C PRO A 58 1.85 -5.38 17.03
N GLU A 59 1.10 -5.37 18.14
CA GLU A 59 0.07 -6.37 18.44
C GLU A 59 -1.08 -6.32 17.43
N GLU A 60 -1.54 -5.12 17.06
CA GLU A 60 -2.56 -4.93 16.02
C GLU A 60 -2.07 -5.40 14.65
N LEU A 61 -0.81 -5.11 14.31
CA LEU A 61 -0.22 -5.51 13.03
C LEU A 61 -0.02 -7.04 12.95
N ILE A 62 0.36 -7.69 14.05
CA ILE A 62 0.50 -9.15 14.12
C ILE A 62 -0.86 -9.84 14.01
N ALA A 63 -1.90 -9.27 14.64
CA ALA A 63 -3.25 -9.81 14.61
C ALA A 63 -4.01 -9.50 13.30
N ALA A 64 -3.51 -8.56 12.48
CA ALA A 64 -4.16 -8.18 11.25
C ALA A 64 -4.18 -9.34 10.23
N PRO A 65 -5.27 -9.49 9.46
CA PRO A 65 -5.34 -10.52 8.43
C PRO A 65 -4.34 -10.23 7.32
N VAL A 66 -3.43 -11.18 7.07
CA VAL A 66 -2.44 -11.11 5.99
C VAL A 66 -2.92 -11.93 4.80
N ARG A 67 -2.85 -11.34 3.60
CA ARG A 67 -3.10 -12.03 2.33
C ARG A 67 -1.83 -12.00 1.48
N VAL A 68 -1.46 -13.14 0.92
CA VAL A 68 -0.28 -13.27 0.06
C VAL A 68 -0.69 -13.12 -1.40
N ALA A 69 -0.03 -12.20 -2.11
CA ALA A 69 -0.27 -11.97 -3.53
C ALA A 69 0.85 -12.61 -4.37
N ASN A 70 0.64 -13.81 -4.92
CA ASN A 70 1.63 -14.49 -5.76
C ASN A 70 1.49 -14.10 -7.24
N GLY A 71 2.25 -13.08 -7.65
CA GLY A 71 2.29 -12.64 -9.04
C GLY A 71 3.09 -13.52 -9.99
N ARG A 72 4.02 -14.36 -9.48
CA ARG A 72 4.87 -15.22 -10.33
C ARG A 72 4.03 -16.27 -11.06
N ASP A 73 3.14 -16.92 -10.31
CA ASP A 73 2.29 -18.00 -10.83
C ASP A 73 0.88 -17.50 -11.19
N ASN A 74 0.69 -16.18 -11.23
CA ASN A 74 -0.61 -15.53 -11.46
C ASN A 74 -1.71 -16.00 -10.47
N ALA A 75 -1.31 -16.35 -9.25
CA ALA A 75 -2.16 -16.91 -8.19
C ALA A 75 -2.49 -15.84 -7.14
N TRP A 76 -3.11 -14.74 -7.58
CA TRP A 76 -3.39 -13.55 -6.76
C TRP A 76 -4.43 -13.75 -5.64
N TRP A 77 -5.28 -14.78 -5.79
CA TRP A 77 -6.45 -15.03 -4.95
C TRP A 77 -6.33 -16.31 -4.13
N VAL A 78 -5.18 -16.98 -4.21
CA VAL A 78 -4.95 -18.28 -3.59
C VAL A 78 -4.14 -18.08 -2.32
N GLU A 79 -4.61 -18.63 -1.21
CA GLU A 79 -3.87 -18.63 0.05
C GLU A 79 -2.53 -19.35 -0.11
N ALA A 80 -1.49 -18.79 0.49
CA ALA A 80 -0.18 -19.42 0.47
C ALA A 80 -0.23 -20.69 1.35
N ALA A 81 0.24 -21.81 0.81
CA ALA A 81 0.33 -23.07 1.55
C ALA A 81 1.25 -22.97 2.78
N GLU A 82 2.17 -22.01 2.78
CA GLU A 82 3.16 -21.81 3.83
C GLU A 82 3.40 -20.30 4.02
N THR A 83 3.13 -19.78 5.23
CA THR A 83 3.23 -18.34 5.56
C THR A 83 4.24 -18.02 6.67
N ARG A 84 4.82 -19.02 7.34
CA ARG A 84 5.69 -18.83 8.52
C ARG A 84 7.05 -18.17 8.25
N HIS A 85 7.39 -17.93 6.98
CA HIS A 85 8.69 -17.39 6.54
C HIS A 85 8.55 -16.03 5.85
N LEU A 86 7.35 -15.42 5.90
CA LEU A 86 7.07 -14.09 5.38
C LEU A 86 7.38 -13.02 6.43
#